data_AF-A0A348P4Z5-F1
#
_entry.id   AF-A0A348P4Z5-F1
#
_cell.length_a   1.000
_cell.length_b   1.000
_cell.length_c   1.000
_cell.angle_alpha   90.00
_cell.angle_beta   90.00
_cell.angle_gamma   90.00
#
_symmetry.space_group_name_H-M   'P 1'
#
loop_
_entity.id
_entity.type
_entity.pdbx_description
1 polymer ?
#
loop_
_entity_poly.entity_id
_entity_poly.type
_entity_poly.pdbx_seq_one_letter_code
_entity_poly.pdbx_strand_id
1 'polypeptide(L)' 'MLTPEKLNLTSEWDKTFAKSEKTEHKKVCFRNRYGITLAADMYTPKGVSGKLPAIAVCGPFGAVKEQCS' A
#
# COMPACT_ATOMS: atom_id res chain seq x y z
N MET A 1 -5.49 -0.19 21.19
CA MET A 1 -5.54 0.25 19.77
C MET A 1 -6.68 -0.48 19.10
N LEU A 2 -7.54 0.20 18.33
CA LEU A 2 -8.67 -0.43 17.65
C LEU A 2 -8.18 -1.15 16.39
N THR A 3 -8.54 -2.42 16.21
CA THR A 3 -8.18 -3.22 15.04
C THR A 3 -8.77 -2.61 13.76
N PRO A 4 -8.01 -2.51 12.65
CA PRO A 4 -8.55 -2.12 11.36
C PRO A 4 -9.67 -3.08 10.92
N GLU A 5 -10.66 -2.56 10.21
CA GLU A 5 -11.69 -3.39 9.62
C GLU A 5 -11.09 -4.34 8.57
N LYS A 6 -11.64 -5.55 8.46
CA LYS A 6 -11.23 -6.51 7.45
C LYS A 6 -11.83 -6.13 6.10
N LEU A 7 -11.06 -5.42 5.29
CA LEU A 7 -11.43 -5.09 3.91
C LEU A 7 -11.24 -6.31 2.99
N ASN A 8 -12.15 -6.47 2.01
CA ASN A 8 -12.00 -7.46 0.94
C ASN A 8 -11.08 -6.89 -0.13
N LEU A 9 -9.82 -7.33 -0.13
CA LEU A 9 -8.80 -6.89 -1.08
C LEU A 9 -8.56 -7.98 -2.12
N THR A 10 -8.46 -7.60 -3.40
CA THR A 10 -8.06 -8.54 -4.45
C THR A 10 -6.60 -8.99 -4.28
N SER A 11 -6.35 -10.26 -4.59
CA SER A 11 -5.02 -10.87 -4.69
C SER A 11 -4.34 -10.63 -6.03
N GLU A 12 -5.10 -10.23 -7.04
CA GLU A 12 -4.59 -10.02 -8.40
C GLU A 12 -3.71 -8.77 -8.49
N TRP A 13 -2.81 -8.80 -9.47
CA TRP A 13 -2.05 -7.61 -9.85
C TRP A 13 -2.92 -6.70 -10.73
N ASP A 14 -3.63 -5.80 -10.05
CA ASP A 14 -4.62 -4.86 -10.61
C ASP A 14 -4.04 -3.47 -10.93
N LYS A 15 -2.71 -3.34 -10.98
CA LYS A 15 -2.03 -2.05 -11.17
C LYS A 15 -1.93 -1.73 -12.65
N THR A 16 -1.94 -0.44 -12.99
CA THR A 16 -1.75 0.04 -14.37
C THR A 16 -0.31 -0.06 -14.88
N PHE A 17 0.61 -0.58 -14.05
CA PHE A 17 2.04 -0.74 -14.33
C PHE A 17 2.51 -2.16 -13.99
N ALA A 18 3.65 -2.57 -14.56
CA ALA A 18 4.21 -3.89 -14.35
C ALA A 18 4.78 -4.07 -12.92
N LYS A 19 4.66 -5.28 -12.38
CA LYS A 19 5.27 -5.63 -11.10
C LYS A 19 6.80 -5.64 -11.22
N SER A 20 7.48 -5.02 -10.26
CA SER A 20 8.94 -4.99 -10.19
C SER A 20 9.50 -6.14 -9.37
N GLU A 21 10.47 -6.87 -9.92
CA GLU A 21 11.19 -7.92 -9.19
C GLU A 21 12.20 -7.40 -8.16
N LYS A 22 12.46 -6.09 -8.14
CA LYS A 22 13.38 -5.45 -7.18
C LYS A 22 12.72 -5.14 -5.83
N THR A 23 11.40 -5.32 -5.73
CA THR A 23 10.60 -4.95 -4.57
C THR A 23 9.71 -6.10 -4.11
N GLU A 24 9.46 -6.18 -2.81
CA GLU A 24 8.34 -6.93 -2.23
C GLU A 24 7.11 -6.01 -2.14
N HIS A 25 5.96 -6.54 -2.53
CA HIS A 25 4.70 -5.81 -2.54
C HIS A 25 3.71 -6.46 -1.56
N LYS A 26 3.01 -5.65 -0.77
CA LYS A 26 1.99 -6.10 0.17
C LYS A 26 0.83 -5.11 0.24
N LYS A 27 -0.40 -5.62 0.19
CA LYS A 27 -1.59 -4.84 0.55
C LYS A 27 -1.71 -4.74 2.07
N VAL A 28 -1.84 -3.52 2.61
CA VAL A 28 -1.93 -3.24 4.04
C VAL A 28 -3.17 -2.41 4.35
N CYS A 29 -3.70 -2.56 5.57
CA CYS A 29 -4.81 -1.75 6.07
C CYS A 29 -4.41 -1.06 7.37
N PHE A 30 -4.80 0.20 7.53
CA PHE A 30 -4.60 0.95 8.76
C PHE A 30 -5.76 1.90 9.02
N ARG A 31 -5.99 2.25 10.28
CA ARG A 31 -7.09 3.13 10.68
C ARG A 31 -6.57 4.55 10.89
N ASN A 32 -7.27 5.54 10.33
CA ASN A 32 -6.95 6.95 10.58
C ASN A 32 -7.60 7.45 11.89
N ARG A 33 -7.32 8.69 12.28
CA ARG A 33 -7.84 9.30 13.52
C ARG A 33 -9.36 9.46 13.54
N TYR A 34 -10.02 9.46 12.39
CA TYR A 34 -11.48 9.51 12.26
C TYR A 34 -12.14 8.13 12.33
N GLY A 35 -11.35 7.08 12.53
CA GLY A 35 -11.86 5.73 12.62
C GLY A 35 -12.15 5.09 11.26
N ILE A 36 -11.67 5.67 10.15
CA ILE A 36 -11.82 5.11 8.80
C ILE A 36 -10.68 4.14 8.53
N THR A 37 -10.97 2.94 8.04
CA THR A 37 -9.97 1.98 7.59
C THR A 37 -9.55 2.30 6.16
N LEU A 38 -8.26 2.53 5.94
CA LEU A 38 -7.66 2.81 4.64
C LEU A 38 -6.87 1.60 4.16
N ALA A 39 -6.97 1.29 2.87
CA ALA A 39 -6.12 0.30 2.20
C ALA A 39 -4.97 0.99 1.46
N ALA A 40 -3.77 0.43 1.52
CA ALA A 40 -2.59 0.91 0.81
C ALA A 40 -1.77 -0.25 0.22
N ASP A 41 -1.03 0.04 -0.85
CA ASP A 41 0.00 -0.85 -1.38
C ASP A 41 1.37 -0.42 -0.83
N MET A 42 2.04 -1.32 -0.13
CA MET A 42 3.36 -1.09 0.45
C MET A 42 4.41 -1.80 -0.40
N TYR A 43 5.46 -1.06 -0.77
CA TYR A 43 6.59 -1.55 -1.55
C TYR A 43 7.86 -1.45 -0.70
N THR A 44 8.58 -2.57 -0.54
CA THR A 44 9.85 -2.63 0.20
C THR A 44 10.95 -3.16 -0.72
N PRO A 45 12.15 -2.54 -0.77
CA PRO A 45 13.25 -3.09 -1.56
C PRO A 45 13.63 -4.51 -1.10
N LYS A 46 13.93 -5.42 -2.03
CA LYS A 46 14.44 -6.76 -1.69
C LYS A 46 15.90 -6.68 -1.21
N GLY A 47 16.28 -7.59 -0.30
CA GLY A 47 17.68 -7.77 0.11
C GLY A 47 18.23 -6.72 1.09
N VAL A 48 17.37 -5.90 1.69
CA VAL A 48 17.72 -4.88 2.68
C VAL A 48 17.40 -5.37 4.10
N SER A 49 18.13 -4.86 5.09
CA SER A 49 17.88 -5.16 6.51
C SER A 49 17.97 -3.88 7.34
N GLY A 50 17.34 -3.92 8.52
CA GLY A 50 17.28 -2.77 9.42
C GLY A 50 16.16 -1.78 9.08
N LYS A 51 16.18 -0.61 9.74
CA LYS A 51 15.20 0.46 9.52
C LYS A 51 15.58 1.26 8.29
N LEU A 52 14.64 1.43 7.38
CA LEU A 52 14.80 2.27 6.20
C LEU A 52 14.00 3.56 6.33
N PRO A 53 14.43 4.65 5.67
CA PRO A 53 13.55 5.78 5.43
C PRO A 53 12.33 5.32 4.62
N ALA A 54 11.18 5.95 4.88
CA ALA A 54 9.92 5.63 4.23
C ALA A 54 9.32 6.88 3.58
N ILE A 55 8.57 6.67 2.50
CA ILE A 55 7.89 7.73 1.75
C ILE A 55 6.42 7.34 1.67
N ALA A 56 5.54 8.27 2.05
CA ALA A 56 4.11 8.16 1.77
C ALA A 56 3.81 8.87 0.45
N VAL A 57 3.25 8.12 -0.52
CA VAL A 57 2.88 8.64 -1.84
C VAL A 57 1.36 8.71 -1.95
N CYS A 58 0.82 9.81 -2.48
CA CYS A 58 -0.62 9.99 -2.68
C CYS A 58 -0.93 10.89 -3.89
N GLY A 59 -2.18 10.85 -4.33
CA GLY A 59 -2.72 11.68 -5.41
C GLY A 59 -3.06 10.87 -6.68
N PRO A 60 -3.48 11.56 -7.75
CA PRO A 60 -4.24 12.81 -7.72
C PRO A 60 -5.62 12.60 -7.06
N PHE A 61 -6.34 13.69 -6.77
CA PHE A 61 -7.69 13.58 -6.24
C PHE A 61 -8.62 12.86 -7.24
N GLY A 62 -9.37 11.86 -6.75
CA GLY A 62 -10.25 11.03 -7.58
C GLY A 62 -9.58 9.78 -8.18
N ALA A 63 -8.26 9.63 -8.05
CA ALA A 63 -7.54 8.41 -8.44
C ALA A 63 -7.37 7.43 -7.27
N VAL A 64 -6.92 6.22 -7.59
CA VAL A 64 -6.66 5.15 -6.62
C VAL A 64 -5.19 4.68 -6.66
N LYS A 65 -4.76 4.04 -5.59
CA LYS A 65 -3.39 3.51 -5.39
C LYS A 65 -2.90 2.57 -6.51
N GLU A 66 -3.80 1.95 -7.26
CA GLU A 66 -3.47 1.11 -8.41
C GLU A 66 -3.03 1.89 -9.65
N GLN A 67 -3.29 3.21 -9.71
CA GLN A 67 -3.09 4.04 -10.91
C GLN A 67 -1.86 4.94 -10.83
N CYS A 68 -1.37 5.23 -9.61
CA CYS A 68 -0.19 6.05 -9.41
C CYS A 68 1.06 5.19 -9.27
N SER A 69 2.00 5.41 -10.19
CA SER A 69 3.36 4.86 -10.21
C SER A 69 4.36 5.89 -9.68
#